data_AF-A0A3D3G0W9-F1
#
_entry.id   AF-A0A3D3G0W9-F1
#
_cell.length_a   1.000
_cell.length_b   1.000
_cell.length_c   1.000
_cell.angle_alpha   90.00
_cell.angle_beta   90.00
_cell.angle_gamma   90.00
#
_symmetry.space_group_name_H-M   'P 1'
#
loop_
_entity.id
_entity.type
_entity.pdbx_description
1 polymer ?
#
loop_
_entity_poly.entity_id
_entity_poly.type
_entity_poly.pdbx_seq_one_letter_code
_entity_poly.pdbx_strand_id
1 'polypeptide(L)' 'MHNINFKNFEEAGQAILKFLSQRFGFKLWMITRTEGDDWIVLLSEDSGYNVKPGQVFRWADSFCSHMVQ' A
#
# COMPACT_ATOMS: atom_id res chain seq x y z
N MET A 1 7.61 20.79 16.35
CA MET A 1 7.11 19.67 15.54
C MET A 1 5.60 19.62 15.72
N HIS A 2 4.83 19.70 14.64
CA HIS A 2 3.37 19.56 14.73
C HIS A 2 3.08 18.07 14.96
N ASN A 3 2.59 17.68 16.14
CA ASN A 3 2.12 16.31 16.35
C ASN A 3 0.80 16.15 15.60
N ILE A 4 0.87 15.58 14.40
CA ILE A 4 -0.32 15.15 13.69
C ILE A 4 -0.84 13.90 14.41
N ASN A 5 -2.06 13.97 14.93
CA ASN A 5 -2.70 12.85 15.60
C ASN A 5 -3.72 12.23 14.64
N PHE A 6 -3.41 11.05 14.11
CA PHE A 6 -4.32 10.29 13.26
C PHE A 6 -5.28 9.47 14.13
N LYS A 7 -6.56 9.41 13.75
CA LYS A 7 -7.60 8.74 14.54
C LYS A 7 -7.49 7.22 14.47
N ASN A 8 -6.99 6.70 13.36
CA ASN A 8 -6.89 5.27 13.11
C ASN A 8 -5.81 4.96 12.06
N PHE A 9 -5.59 3.66 11.83
CA PHE A 9 -4.66 3.14 10.83
C PHE A 9 -4.97 3.63 9.42
N GLU A 10 -6.24 3.68 9.02
CA GLU A 10 -6.65 4.07 7.68
C GLU A 10 -6.25 5.51 7.36
N GLU A 11 -6.51 6.45 8.28
CA GLU A 11 -6.18 7.86 8.12
C GLU A 11 -4.66 8.07 8.05
N ALA A 12 -3.90 7.41 8.94
CA ALA A 12 -2.44 7.47 8.93
C ALA A 12 -1.85 6.87 7.65
N GLY A 13 -2.39 5.72 7.22
CA GLY A 13 -1.98 5.00 6.03
C GLY A 13 -2.23 5.80 4.75
N GLN A 14 -3.42 6.37 4.58
CA GLN A 14 -3.75 7.22 3.44
C GLN A 14 -2.86 8.46 3.40
N ALA A 15 -2.60 9.10 4.54
CA ALA A 15 -1.73 10.27 4.61
C ALA A 15 -0.30 9.95 4.14
N ILE A 16 0.28 8.82 4.58
CA ILE A 16 1.63 8.44 4.17
C ILE A 16 1.68 8.03 2.69
N LEU A 17 0.70 7.29 2.18
CA LEU A 17 0.66 6.91 0.77
C LEU A 17 0.59 8.14 -0.14
N LYS A 18 -0.26 9.12 0.22
CA LYS A 18 -0.36 10.39 -0.51
C LYS A 18 0.94 11.17 -0.48
N PHE A 19 1.59 11.26 0.68
CA PHE A 19 2.90 11.91 0.81
C PHE A 19 3.96 11.26 -0.09
N LEU A 20 4.03 9.92 -0.09
CA LEU A 20 4.99 9.18 -0.91
C LEU A 20 4.71 9.33 -2.40
N SER A 21 3.43 9.28 -2.80
CA SER A 21 2.98 9.56 -4.17
C SER A 21 3.43 10.94 -4.65
N GLN A 22 3.18 11.99 -3.85
CA GLN A 22 3.61 13.35 -4.19
C GLN A 22 5.13 13.50 -4.23
N ARG A 23 5.87 12.77 -3.38
CA ARG A 23 7.32 12.89 -3.27
C ARG A 23 8.08 12.20 -4.40
N PHE A 24 7.62 11.02 -4.84
CA PHE A 24 8.37 10.18 -5.78
C PHE A 24 7.64 9.94 -7.11
N GLY A 25 6.35 10.25 -7.21
CA GLY A 25 5.61 10.23 -8.48
C GLY A 25 5.29 8.83 -9.03
N PHE A 26 5.46 7.76 -8.25
CA PHE A 26 4.99 6.43 -8.67
C PHE A 26 3.47 6.41 -8.73
N LYS A 27 2.93 5.79 -9.79
CA LYS A 27 1.49 5.74 -10.05
C LYS A 27 0.70 4.88 -9.08
N LEU A 28 1.38 3.99 -8.34
CA LEU A 28 0.76 3.06 -7.41
C LEU A 28 1.56 2.99 -6.12
N TRP A 29 0.86 3.18 -5.02
CA TRP A 29 1.33 2.87 -3.67
C TRP A 29 0.31 2.03 -2.96
N MET A 30 0.77 1.06 -2.18
CA MET A 30 -0.10 0.15 -1.46
C MET A 30 0.44 -0.11 -0.05
N ILE A 31 -0.48 -0.28 0.88
CA ILE A 31 -0.20 -1.01 2.12
C ILE A 31 -0.91 -2.35 2.00
N THR A 32 -0.17 -3.42 2.23
CA THR A 32 -0.63 -4.79 1.99
C THR A 32 -0.38 -5.70 3.18
N ARG A 33 -1.22 -6.72 3.35
CA ARG A 33 -1.01 -7.82 4.29
C ARG A 33 -0.80 -9.11 3.51
N THR A 34 0.17 -9.90 3.93
CA THR A 34 0.37 -11.27 3.43
C THR A 34 -0.31 -12.28 4.35
N GLU A 35 -1.01 -13.25 3.78
CA GLU A 35 -1.63 -14.36 4.51
C GLU A 35 -1.53 -15.65 3.68
N GLY A 36 -0.57 -16.51 4.01
CA GLY A 36 -0.26 -17.66 3.15
C GLY A 36 0.24 -17.20 1.77
N ASP A 37 -0.43 -17.66 0.70
CA ASP A 37 -0.14 -17.20 -0.68
C ASP A 37 -0.93 -15.92 -1.05
N ASP A 38 -1.76 -15.38 -0.15
CA ASP A 38 -2.54 -14.18 -0.43
C ASP A 38 -1.75 -12.90 -0.14
N TRP A 39 -1.78 -11.98 -1.10
CA TRP A 39 -1.26 -10.62 -0.99
C TRP A 39 -2.43 -9.63 -1.09
N ILE A 40 -2.93 -9.21 0.08
CA ILE A 40 -4.18 -8.46 0.24
C ILE A 40 -3.88 -6.96 0.30
N VAL A 41 -4.53 -6.18 -0.56
CA VAL A 41 -4.44 -4.71 -0.55
C VAL A 41 -5.31 -4.16 0.59
N LEU A 42 -4.69 -3.52 1.58
CA LEU A 42 -5.40 -2.86 2.68
C LEU A 42 -5.74 -1.41 2.32
N LEU A 43 -4.78 -0.67 1.75
CA LEU A 43 -4.92 0.72 1.33
C LEU A 43 -4.16 0.93 0.02
N SER A 44 -4.65 1.82 -0.83
CA SER A 44 -4.00 2.16 -2.10
C SER A 44 -4.14 3.64 -2.44
N GLU A 45 -3.05 4.22 -2.97
CA GLU A 45 -3.04 5.48 -3.70
C GLU A 45 -2.64 5.15 -5.14
N ASP A 46 -3.61 5.15 -6.04
CA ASP A 46 -3.43 4.68 -7.42
C ASP A 46 -3.95 5.71 -8.44
N SER A 47 -3.19 5.87 -9.51
CA SER A 47 -3.44 6.79 -10.62
C SER A 47 -3.25 6.14 -11.99
N GLY A 48 -3.16 4.80 -12.07
CA GLY A 48 -2.93 4.14 -13.36
C GLY A 48 -3.31 2.66 -13.49
N TYR A 49 -3.53 1.92 -12.41
CA TYR A 49 -3.69 0.45 -12.47
C TYR A 49 -5.06 -0.08 -12.05
N ASN A 50 -5.95 0.81 -11.58
CA ASN A 50 -7.26 0.49 -11.01
C ASN A 50 -7.18 -0.52 -9.85
N VAL A 51 -6.15 -0.38 -9.02
CA VAL A 51 -5.99 -1.19 -7.81
C VAL A 51 -6.85 -0.61 -6.69
N LYS A 52 -7.57 -1.47 -5.98
CA LYS A 52 -8.54 -1.09 -4.95
C LYS A 52 -8.28 -1.83 -3.64
N PRO A 53 -8.57 -1.21 -2.49
CA PRO A 53 -8.61 -1.92 -1.20
C PRO A 53 -9.50 -3.16 -1.29
N GLY A 54 -9.05 -4.26 -0.68
CA GLY A 54 -9.71 -5.56 -0.68
C GLY A 54 -9.37 -6.46 -1.87
N GLN A 55 -8.64 -5.99 -2.89
CA GLN A 55 -8.11 -6.87 -3.92
C GLN A 55 -7.04 -7.81 -3.35
N VAL A 56 -7.02 -9.04 -3.88
CA VAL A 56 -6.08 -10.08 -3.49
C VAL A 56 -5.28 -10.50 -4.71
N PHE A 57 -3.96 -10.49 -4.57
CA PHE A 57 -3.00 -11.02 -5.52
C PHE A 57 -2.30 -12.23 -4.92
N ARG A 58 -1.49 -12.93 -5.71
CA ARG A 58 -0.63 -13.99 -5.18
C ARG A 58 0.67 -13.39 -4.66
N TRP A 59 1.07 -13.78 -3.46
CA TRP A 59 2.31 -13.31 -2.85
C TRP A 59 3.54 -13.69 -3.67
N ALA A 60 3.57 -14.92 -4.18
CA ALA A 60 4.64 -15.44 -5.02
C ALA A 60 4.87 -14.65 -6.33
N ASP A 61 3.88 -13.88 -6.78
CA ASP A 61 3.99 -13.05 -7.99
C ASP A 61 4.51 -11.63 -7.68
N SER A 62 4.74 -11.31 -6.40
CA SER A 62 5.26 -10.01 -5.99
C SER A 62 6.79 -9.96 -6.08
N PHE A 63 7.33 -8.81 -6.49
CA PHE A 63 8.78 -8.56 -6.42
C PHE A 63 9.33 -8.72 -5.01
N CYS A 64 8.56 -8.36 -3.99
CA CYS A 64 8.97 -8.49 -2.59
C CYS A 64 9.22 -9.95 -2.19
N SER A 65 8.40 -10.88 -2.67
CA SER A 65 8.59 -12.31 -2.39
C SER A 65 9.91 -12.83 -2.98
N HIS A 66 10.29 -12.35 -4.16
CA HIS A 66 11.57 -12.72 -4.79
C HIS A 66 12.78 -12.07 -4.13
N MET A 67 12.60 -10.97 -3.38
CA MET A 67 13.70 -10.30 -2.66
C MET A 67 14.03 -10.96 -1.31
N VAL A 68 13.12 -11.75 -0.75
CA VAL A 68 13.30 -12.42 0.55
C VAL A 68 13.57 -13.93 0.43
N GLN A 69 13.55 -14.47 -0.80
CA GLN A 69 14.03 -15.81 -1.13
C GLN A 69 15.56 -15.81 -1.26
#